data_AF-A0A935DI11-F1
#
_entry.id   AF-A0A935DI11-F1
#
_cell.length_a   1.000
_cell.length_b   1.000
_cell.length_c   1.000
_cell.angle_alpha   90.00
_cell.angle_beta   90.00
_cell.angle_gamma   90.00
#
_symmetry.space_group_name_H-M   'P 1'
#
loop_
_entity.id
_entity.type
_entity.pdbx_description
1 polymer ?
#
loop_
_entity_poly.entity_id
_entity_poly.type
_entity_poly.pdbx_seq_one_letter_code
_entity_poly.pdbx_strand_id
1 'polypeptide(L)'
;MTSASGEARTAAEWLRADGRLVEPRGAGVTAEGTTVDRIVIVRAKGMKEAWYLASSRADLSGAETKKLYGRRFTIEENLRDTKDLHFGLACRPPTSGTRAARSVAALVAFAEALLTLLGAASESLGFDRMLKVNTTKKRTHSLFRQGSFWYQAIPTMREDRLRDLMTAFENTVAQHAVFRGIFGAI
;
A
#
# COMPACT_ATOMS: atom_id res chain seq x y z
N MET A 1 1.78 19.16 23.09
CA MET A 1 1.26 17.80 23.23
C MET A 1 1.15 17.52 24.71
N THR A 2 -0.03 17.09 25.16
CA THR A 2 -0.31 16.91 26.58
C THR A 2 -0.54 15.42 26.82
N SER A 3 0.25 14.82 27.69
CA SER A 3 0.06 13.42 28.07
C SER A 3 -1.21 13.21 28.89
N ALA A 4 -1.65 11.95 29.01
CA ALA A 4 -2.79 11.60 29.88
C ALA A 4 -2.56 11.95 31.36
N SER A 5 -1.30 12.06 31.81
CA SER A 5 -0.95 12.51 33.17
C SER A 5 -0.91 14.04 33.31
N GLY A 6 -1.34 14.79 32.29
CA GLY A 6 -1.40 16.26 32.31
C GLY A 6 -0.09 16.96 31.98
N GLU A 7 0.99 16.22 31.72
CA GLU A 7 2.27 16.81 31.34
C GLU A 7 2.23 17.33 29.90
N ALA A 8 2.37 18.65 29.73
CA ALA A 8 2.40 19.33 28.45
C ALA A 8 3.83 19.65 28.04
N ARG A 9 4.27 19.11 26.91
CA ARG A 9 5.56 19.42 26.26
C ARG A 9 5.41 19.47 24.75
N THR A 10 6.36 20.09 24.05
CA THR A 10 6.42 20.05 22.58
C THR A 10 6.69 18.63 22.10
N ALA A 11 6.23 18.27 20.90
CA ALA A 11 6.39 16.91 20.37
C ALA A 11 7.88 16.49 20.32
N ALA A 12 8.78 17.43 20.00
CA ALA A 12 10.22 17.19 19.92
C ALA A 12 10.84 16.82 21.26
N GLU A 13 10.35 17.35 22.37
CA GLU A 13 10.86 17.06 23.72
C GLU A 13 10.50 15.64 24.19
N TRP A 14 9.50 15.01 23.57
CA TRP A 14 9.17 13.61 23.83
C TRP A 14 10.09 12.63 23.07
N LEU A 15 10.89 13.12 22.12
CA LEU A 15 11.79 12.26 21.36
C LEU A 15 12.96 11.80 22.23
N ARG A 16 13.16 10.49 22.34
CA ARG A 16 14.32 9.94 23.04
C ARG A 16 15.57 10.02 22.17
N ALA A 17 16.68 10.47 22.78
CA ALA A 17 17.99 10.52 22.14
C ALA A 17 18.52 9.13 21.74
N ASP A 18 18.13 8.06 22.45
CA ASP A 18 18.51 6.67 22.15
C ASP A 18 17.76 6.07 20.95
N GLY A 19 16.85 6.83 20.33
CA GLY A 19 16.06 6.42 19.17
C GLY A 19 14.99 5.37 19.46
N ARG A 20 14.74 5.04 20.74
CA ARG A 20 13.66 4.13 21.13
C ARG A 20 12.31 4.81 20.91
N LEU A 21 11.33 3.99 20.56
CA LEU A 21 9.97 4.43 20.31
C LEU A 21 9.32 4.90 21.63
N VAL A 22 8.65 6.05 21.56
CA VAL A 22 7.82 6.58 22.64
C VAL A 22 6.37 6.52 22.21
N GLU A 23 5.52 6.07 23.13
CA GLU A 23 4.12 5.76 22.87
C GLU A 23 3.18 6.38 23.92
N PRO A 24 2.94 7.70 23.87
CA PRO A 24 1.91 8.33 24.68
C PRO A 24 0.53 7.84 24.25
N ARG A 25 -0.29 7.43 25.23
CA ARG A 25 -1.69 7.02 25.02
C ARG A 25 -2.64 8.06 25.58
N GLY A 26 -3.79 8.24 24.93
CA GLY A 26 -4.81 9.20 25.35
C GLY A 26 -4.28 10.63 25.47
N ALA A 27 -3.33 11.00 24.60
CA ALA A 27 -2.67 12.29 24.67
C ALA A 27 -3.46 13.35 23.89
N GLY A 28 -3.54 14.56 24.45
CA GLY A 28 -4.06 15.74 23.77
C GLY A 28 -3.05 16.26 22.74
N VAL A 29 -3.48 16.36 21.49
CA VAL A 29 -2.75 16.99 20.39
C VAL A 29 -3.44 18.29 19.97
N THR A 30 -2.75 19.11 19.16
CA THR A 30 -3.20 20.45 18.71
C THR A 30 -3.37 21.48 19.83
N ALA A 31 -3.70 22.72 19.46
CA ALA A 31 -4.00 23.79 20.41
C ALA A 31 -5.35 23.57 21.13
N GLU A 32 -6.25 22.80 20.52
CA GLU A 32 -7.59 22.49 21.04
C GLU A 32 -7.57 21.29 22.02
N GLY A 33 -6.43 20.61 22.16
CA GLY A 33 -6.30 19.47 23.06
C GLY A 33 -7.06 18.23 22.60
N THR A 34 -7.31 18.10 21.28
CA THR A 34 -7.97 16.93 20.69
C THR A 34 -7.29 15.65 21.16
N THR A 35 -8.03 14.79 21.85
CA THR A 35 -7.48 13.53 22.34
C THR A 35 -7.29 12.56 21.19
N VAL A 36 -6.10 11.95 21.12
CA VAL A 36 -5.84 10.82 20.23
C VAL A 36 -5.49 9.59 21.05
N ASP A 37 -5.99 8.44 20.62
CA ASP A 37 -5.78 7.18 21.34
C ASP A 37 -4.30 6.86 21.50
N ARG A 38 -3.50 7.19 20.48
CA ARG A 38 -2.09 6.86 20.42
C ARG A 38 -1.28 7.88 19.66
N ILE A 39 -0.11 8.17 20.21
CA ILE A 39 0.96 8.88 19.51
C ILE A 39 2.17 7.96 19.42
N VAL A 40 2.84 7.95 18.27
CA VAL A 40 4.09 7.22 18.05
C VAL A 40 5.17 8.22 17.69
N ILE A 41 6.18 8.31 18.55
CA ILE A 41 7.31 9.21 18.37
C ILE A 41 8.58 8.38 18.27
N VAL A 42 9.30 8.48 17.15
CA VAL A 42 10.50 7.67 16.93
C VAL A 42 11.45 8.29 15.92
N ARG A 43 12.75 8.21 16.22
CA ARG A 43 13.83 8.40 15.24
C ARG A 43 14.74 7.18 15.29
N ALA A 44 14.38 6.16 14.52
CA ALA A 44 15.18 4.94 14.45
C ALA A 44 16.45 5.16 13.62
N LYS A 45 17.44 4.30 13.82
CA LYS A 45 18.69 4.28 13.05
C LYS A 45 18.40 4.27 11.55
N GLY A 46 19.01 5.21 10.82
CA GLY A 46 18.84 5.38 9.37
C GLY A 46 17.68 6.27 8.94
N MET A 47 16.86 6.78 9.87
CA MET A 47 15.83 7.77 9.54
C MET A 47 16.45 9.17 9.41
N LYS A 48 16.19 9.85 8.28
CA LYS A 48 16.62 11.24 8.06
C LYS A 48 16.02 12.16 9.12
N GLU A 49 14.74 12.00 9.39
CA GLU A 49 13.96 12.82 10.33
C GLU A 49 13.19 11.93 11.32
N ALA A 50 12.82 12.50 12.47
CA ALA A 50 11.94 11.84 13.43
C ALA A 50 10.50 11.77 12.90
N TRP A 51 9.78 10.72 13.26
CA TRP A 51 8.35 10.60 12.98
C TRP A 51 7.55 10.90 14.24
N TYR A 52 6.49 11.68 14.07
CA TYR A 52 5.48 12.00 15.07
C TYR A 52 4.13 11.63 14.46
N LEU A 53 3.60 10.47 14.82
CA LEU A 53 2.39 9.91 14.22
C LEU A 53 1.27 9.91 15.26
N ALA A 54 0.12 10.49 14.92
CA ALA A 54 -1.11 10.34 15.69
C ALA A 54 -1.96 9.22 15.05
N SER A 55 -2.57 8.38 15.88
CA SER A 55 -3.39 7.26 15.42
C SER A 55 -4.61 7.07 16.33
N SER A 56 -5.76 6.85 15.70
CA SER A 56 -7.01 6.39 16.34
C SER A 56 -7.09 4.85 16.46
N ARG A 57 -6.01 4.13 16.10
CA ARG A 57 -5.97 2.67 16.19
C ARG A 57 -5.45 2.24 17.56
N ALA A 58 -6.39 2.01 18.49
CA ALA A 58 -6.07 1.50 19.82
C ALA A 58 -5.59 0.05 19.81
N ASP A 59 -5.99 -0.74 18.80
CA ASP A 59 -5.72 -2.17 18.61
C ASP A 59 -4.29 -2.50 18.19
N LEU A 60 -3.53 -1.53 17.67
CA LEU A 60 -2.18 -1.73 17.17
C LEU A 60 -1.13 -1.21 18.15
N SER A 61 0.01 -1.87 18.31
CA SER A 61 1.16 -1.33 19.04
C SER A 61 1.84 -0.17 18.29
N GLY A 62 2.65 0.65 18.98
CA GLY A 62 3.43 1.70 18.33
C GLY A 62 4.40 1.15 17.27
N ALA A 63 4.95 -0.04 17.48
CA ALA A 63 5.81 -0.70 16.49
C ALA A 63 5.05 -1.13 15.23
N GLU A 64 3.83 -1.65 15.38
CA GLU A 64 2.95 -2.02 14.26
C GLU A 64 2.50 -0.77 13.48
N THR A 65 2.10 0.28 14.18
CA THR A 65 1.75 1.57 13.56
C THR A 65 2.93 2.15 12.78
N LYS A 66 4.14 2.13 13.35
CA LYS A 66 5.37 2.52 12.63
C LYS A 66 5.59 1.66 11.39
N LYS A 67 5.42 0.33 11.50
CA LYS A 67 5.61 -0.61 10.38
C LYS A 67 4.62 -0.33 9.26
N LEU A 68 3.34 -0.10 9.58
CA LEU A 68 2.31 0.24 8.60
C LEU A 68 2.59 1.59 7.95
N TYR A 69 2.91 2.62 8.74
CA TYR A 69 3.24 3.95 8.21
C TYR A 69 4.50 3.93 7.34
N GLY A 70 5.47 3.06 7.64
CA GLY A 70 6.64 2.84 6.79
C GLY A 70 6.31 2.36 5.38
N ARG A 71 5.12 1.76 5.18
CA ARG A 71 4.60 1.39 3.85
C ARG A 71 3.91 2.54 3.11
N ARG A 72 3.82 3.75 3.67
CA ARG A 72 3.11 4.88 3.02
C ARG A 72 3.63 5.18 1.62
N PHE A 73 4.93 5.03 1.40
CA PHE A 73 5.55 5.27 0.10
C PHE A 73 5.11 4.27 -0.98
N THR A 74 4.54 3.12 -0.61
CA THR A 74 3.95 2.19 -1.58
C THR A 74 2.79 2.84 -2.35
N ILE A 75 2.11 3.84 -1.78
CA ILE A 75 1.10 4.60 -2.52
C ILE A 75 1.74 5.42 -3.66
N GLU A 76 2.91 6.03 -3.42
CA GLU A 76 3.60 6.79 -4.47
C GLU A 76 4.16 5.90 -5.57
N GLU A 77 4.61 4.69 -5.23
CA GLU A 77 5.03 3.69 -6.23
C GLU A 77 3.85 3.28 -7.13
N ASN A 78 2.67 3.01 -6.54
CA ASN A 78 1.46 2.73 -7.33
C ASN A 78 1.05 3.94 -8.19
N LEU A 79 1.00 5.15 -7.61
CA LEU A 79 0.62 6.36 -8.35
C LEU A 79 1.61 6.71 -9.48
N ARG A 80 2.90 6.37 -9.33
CA ARG A 80 3.89 6.48 -10.40
C ARG A 80 3.53 5.50 -11.51
N ASP A 81 3.32 4.23 -11.18
CA ASP A 81 2.98 3.20 -12.15
C ASP A 81 1.65 3.50 -12.87
N THR A 82 0.64 4.10 -12.23
CA THR A 82 -0.60 4.52 -12.90
C THR A 82 -0.36 5.58 -13.99
N LYS A 83 0.52 6.55 -13.68
CA LYS A 83 0.73 7.77 -14.48
C LYS A 83 1.87 7.64 -15.50
N ASP A 84 2.73 6.64 -15.33
CA ASP A 84 3.89 6.43 -16.19
C ASP A 84 3.44 6.02 -17.61
N LEU A 85 4.02 6.66 -18.62
CA LEU A 85 3.73 6.39 -20.04
C LEU A 85 4.45 5.14 -20.57
N HIS A 86 5.58 4.77 -19.98
CA HIS A 86 6.39 3.62 -20.37
C HIS A 86 5.99 2.32 -19.65
N PHE A 87 5.61 2.42 -18.38
CA PHE A 87 5.34 1.25 -17.53
C PHE A 87 3.91 1.16 -17.02
N GLY A 88 3.09 2.16 -17.31
CA GLY A 88 1.77 2.38 -16.76
C GLY A 88 0.65 2.45 -17.78
N LEU A 89 -0.50 2.95 -17.33
CA LEU A 89 -1.66 3.19 -18.21
C LEU A 89 -1.67 4.61 -18.82
N ALA A 90 -0.60 5.39 -18.63
CA ALA A 90 -0.51 6.79 -19.05
C ALA A 90 -1.71 7.65 -18.58
N CYS A 91 -2.28 7.30 -17.43
CA CYS A 91 -3.56 7.86 -17.01
C CYS A 91 -3.37 9.22 -16.35
N ARG A 92 -3.74 10.27 -17.08
CA ARG A 92 -3.83 11.63 -16.56
C ARG A 92 -5.23 11.86 -15.98
N PRO A 93 -5.38 12.56 -14.84
CA PRO A 93 -6.71 12.93 -14.37
C PRO A 93 -7.47 13.66 -15.48
N PRO A 94 -8.74 13.28 -15.74
CA PRO A 94 -9.51 13.91 -16.80
C PRO A 94 -9.62 15.40 -16.53
N THR A 95 -9.32 16.22 -17.54
CA THR A 95 -9.39 17.67 -17.46
C THR A 95 -10.83 18.20 -17.35
N SER A 96 -11.82 17.37 -17.69
CA SER A 96 -13.25 17.70 -17.61
C SER A 96 -13.96 16.79 -16.60
N GLY A 97 -14.73 17.39 -15.68
CA GLY A 97 -15.48 16.69 -14.63
C GLY A 97 -16.74 15.94 -15.12
N THR A 98 -16.82 15.61 -16.41
CA THR A 98 -18.01 14.98 -17.01
C THR A 98 -18.27 13.59 -16.42
N ARG A 99 -19.53 13.15 -16.44
CA ARG A 99 -19.91 11.81 -15.95
C ARG A 99 -19.20 10.70 -16.72
N ALA A 100 -19.06 10.85 -18.04
CA ALA A 100 -18.35 9.89 -18.89
C ALA A 100 -16.87 9.79 -18.52
N ALA A 101 -16.18 10.93 -18.37
CA ALA A 101 -14.77 10.95 -18.00
C ALA A 101 -14.51 10.31 -16.62
N ARG A 102 -15.40 10.55 -15.64
CA ARG A 102 -15.34 9.88 -14.34
C ARG A 102 -15.55 8.36 -14.43
N SER A 103 -16.46 7.91 -15.30
CA SER A 103 -16.73 6.48 -15.49
C SER A 103 -15.56 5.77 -16.14
N VAL A 104 -14.93 6.39 -17.15
CA VAL A 104 -13.71 5.87 -17.78
C VAL A 104 -12.56 5.80 -16.77
N ALA A 105 -12.37 6.86 -15.96
CA ALA A 105 -11.35 6.85 -14.91
C ALA A 105 -11.58 5.72 -13.88
N ALA A 106 -12.83 5.44 -13.51
CA ALA A 106 -13.16 4.32 -12.62
C ALA A 106 -12.86 2.95 -13.26
N LEU A 107 -13.17 2.76 -14.55
CA LEU A 107 -12.85 1.53 -15.28
C LEU A 107 -11.35 1.29 -15.37
N VAL A 108 -10.58 2.34 -15.64
CA VAL A 108 -9.11 2.28 -15.65
C VAL A 108 -8.58 1.88 -14.28
N ALA A 109 -9.03 2.54 -13.21
CA ALA A 109 -8.59 2.22 -11.86
C ALA A 109 -8.95 0.77 -11.47
N PHE A 110 -10.09 0.28 -11.95
CA PHE A 110 -10.50 -1.10 -11.74
C PHE A 110 -9.61 -2.09 -12.50
N ALA A 111 -9.31 -1.82 -13.77
CA ALA A 111 -8.40 -2.63 -14.58
C ALA A 111 -7.00 -2.68 -13.97
N GLU A 112 -6.48 -1.54 -13.49
CA GLU A 112 -5.20 -1.46 -12.80
C GLU A 112 -5.17 -2.30 -11.52
N ALA A 113 -6.24 -2.25 -10.73
CA ALA A 113 -6.37 -3.07 -9.53
C ALA A 113 -6.38 -4.57 -9.88
N LEU A 114 -7.11 -4.99 -10.91
CA LEU A 114 -7.13 -6.38 -11.36
C LEU A 114 -5.76 -6.84 -11.86
N LEU A 115 -5.07 -6.03 -12.67
CA LEU A 115 -3.71 -6.34 -13.13
C LEU A 115 -2.74 -6.43 -11.95
N THR A 116 -2.86 -5.56 -10.96
CA THR A 116 -2.04 -5.62 -9.74
C THR A 116 -2.28 -6.91 -8.96
N LEU A 117 -3.53 -7.36 -8.85
CA LEU A 117 -3.88 -8.63 -8.20
C LEU A 117 -3.40 -9.84 -9.01
N LEU A 118 -3.43 -9.77 -10.34
CA LEU A 118 -2.86 -10.81 -11.21
C LEU A 118 -1.35 -10.92 -11.01
N GLY A 119 -0.67 -9.78 -10.86
CA GLY A 119 0.74 -9.75 -10.49
C GLY A 119 1.01 -10.40 -9.13
N ALA A 120 0.20 -10.09 -8.11
CA ALA A 120 0.30 -10.72 -6.79
C ALA A 120 0.11 -12.24 -6.85
N ALA A 121 -0.87 -12.70 -7.63
CA ALA A 121 -1.12 -14.12 -7.86
C ALA A 121 0.07 -14.78 -8.54
N SER A 122 0.61 -14.18 -9.60
CA SER A 122 1.80 -14.69 -10.29
C SER A 122 3.03 -14.77 -9.37
N GLU A 123 3.22 -13.79 -8.49
CA GLU A 123 4.33 -13.79 -7.53
C GLU A 123 4.17 -14.89 -6.47
N SER A 124 2.93 -15.20 -6.06
CA SER A 124 2.65 -16.31 -5.14
C SER A 124 3.02 -17.68 -5.72
N LEU A 125 2.96 -17.82 -7.05
CA LEU A 125 3.40 -19.00 -7.79
C LEU A 125 4.91 -18.96 -8.12
N GLY A 126 5.62 -17.89 -7.74
CA GLY A 126 7.05 -17.71 -7.99
C GLY A 126 7.38 -17.28 -9.43
N PHE A 127 6.40 -16.81 -10.20
CA PHE A 127 6.60 -16.36 -11.58
C PHE A 127 7.39 -15.05 -11.66
N ASP A 128 7.51 -14.29 -10.57
CA ASP A 128 8.35 -13.09 -10.49
C ASP A 128 9.81 -13.38 -10.87
N ARG A 129 10.28 -14.60 -10.59
CA ARG A 129 11.64 -15.07 -10.89
C ARG A 129 11.88 -15.22 -12.38
N MET A 130 10.84 -15.48 -13.16
CA MET A 130 10.93 -15.62 -14.62
C MET A 130 11.05 -14.25 -15.32
N LEU A 131 10.68 -13.17 -14.62
CA LEU A 131 10.71 -11.81 -15.16
C LEU A 131 12.01 -11.05 -14.83
N LYS A 132 12.89 -11.65 -14.03
CA LYS A 132 14.14 -11.03 -13.59
C LYS A 132 15.33 -11.92 -13.91
N VAL A 133 16.38 -11.32 -14.44
CA VAL A 133 17.65 -12.00 -14.76
C VAL A 133 18.59 -12.03 -13.55
N ASN A 134 18.28 -11.22 -12.53
CA ASN A 134 19.09 -11.12 -11.32
C ASN A 134 18.70 -12.16 -10.25
N THR A 135 19.65 -12.50 -9.37
CA THR A 135 19.46 -13.47 -8.28
C THR A 135 18.90 -12.84 -7.00
N THR A 136 18.43 -11.59 -7.07
CA THR A 136 17.99 -10.87 -5.86
C THR A 136 16.71 -11.49 -5.29
N LYS A 137 16.72 -11.68 -3.97
CA LYS A 137 15.54 -12.14 -3.21
C LYS A 137 14.47 -11.06 -3.08
N LYS A 138 14.77 -9.80 -3.43
CA LYS A 138 13.82 -8.69 -3.37
C LYS A 138 12.97 -8.63 -4.64
N ARG A 139 11.74 -8.15 -4.51
CA ARG A 139 10.88 -7.82 -5.66
C ARG A 139 11.57 -6.75 -6.51
N THR A 140 11.68 -7.00 -7.82
CA THR A 140 12.34 -6.09 -8.78
C THR A 140 11.33 -5.36 -9.66
N HIS A 141 10.22 -6.01 -10.02
CA HIS A 141 9.12 -5.42 -10.78
C HIS A 141 7.92 -5.20 -9.87
N SER A 142 7.23 -4.07 -10.03
CA SER A 142 5.98 -3.83 -9.31
C SER A 142 4.93 -4.89 -9.67
N LEU A 143 3.96 -5.10 -8.77
CA LEU A 143 2.90 -6.08 -8.99
C LEU A 143 2.08 -5.74 -10.24
N PHE A 144 1.78 -4.46 -10.47
CA PHE A 144 1.12 -4.01 -11.70
C PHE A 144 1.91 -4.44 -12.95
N ARG A 145 3.23 -4.22 -12.98
CA ARG A 145 4.06 -4.60 -14.12
C ARG A 145 4.11 -6.11 -14.33
N GLN A 146 4.22 -6.89 -13.26
CA GLN A 146 4.17 -8.35 -13.33
C GLN A 146 2.82 -8.81 -13.92
N GLY A 147 1.71 -8.27 -13.43
CA GLY A 147 0.38 -8.61 -13.92
C GLY A 147 0.13 -8.21 -15.36
N SER A 148 0.54 -7.00 -15.76
CA SER A 148 0.46 -6.54 -17.14
C SER A 148 1.22 -7.44 -18.11
N PHE A 149 2.44 -7.86 -17.74
CA PHE A 149 3.21 -8.82 -18.55
C PHE A 149 2.48 -10.16 -18.66
N TRP A 150 2.02 -10.73 -17.54
CA TRP A 150 1.38 -12.03 -17.55
C TRP A 150 0.04 -12.01 -18.27
N TYR A 151 -0.73 -10.93 -18.17
CA TYR A 151 -1.95 -10.71 -18.93
C TYR A 151 -1.69 -10.74 -20.44
N GLN A 152 -0.64 -10.06 -20.91
CA GLN A 152 -0.24 -10.09 -22.32
C GLN A 152 0.24 -11.47 -22.78
N ALA A 153 0.78 -12.28 -21.87
CA ALA A 153 1.25 -13.63 -22.16
C ALA A 153 0.13 -14.68 -22.18
N ILE A 154 -1.07 -14.40 -21.65
CA ILE A 154 -2.20 -15.36 -21.60
C ILE A 154 -2.49 -16.03 -22.95
N PRO A 155 -2.56 -15.32 -24.09
CA PRO A 155 -2.93 -15.93 -25.37
C PRO A 155 -1.98 -17.03 -25.86
N THR A 156 -0.73 -17.02 -25.40
CA THR A 156 0.31 -17.99 -25.77
C THR A 156 0.79 -18.81 -24.58
N MET A 157 0.13 -18.69 -23.43
CA MET A 157 0.50 -19.39 -22.21
C MET A 157 0.11 -20.86 -22.30
N ARG A 158 0.98 -21.75 -21.80
CA ARG A 158 0.63 -23.17 -21.66
C ARG A 158 -0.58 -23.32 -20.73
N GLU A 159 -1.50 -24.21 -21.09
CA GLU A 159 -2.80 -24.36 -20.40
C GLU A 159 -2.66 -24.72 -18.90
N ASP A 160 -1.70 -25.57 -18.54
CA ASP A 160 -1.40 -25.93 -17.16
C ASP A 160 -1.02 -24.69 -16.34
N ARG A 161 -0.12 -23.87 -16.88
CA ARG A 161 0.30 -22.61 -16.26
C ARG A 161 -0.85 -21.61 -16.15
N LEU A 162 -1.65 -21.50 -17.21
CA LEU A 162 -2.80 -20.59 -17.21
C LEU A 162 -3.80 -20.99 -16.13
N ARG A 163 -4.07 -22.30 -15.98
CA ARG A 163 -4.94 -22.82 -14.93
C ARG A 163 -4.43 -22.48 -13.53
N ASP A 164 -3.14 -22.70 -13.26
CA ASP A 164 -2.53 -22.39 -11.97
C ASP A 164 -2.61 -20.89 -11.68
N LEU A 165 -2.31 -20.05 -12.68
CA LEU A 165 -2.37 -18.59 -12.55
C LEU A 165 -3.79 -18.11 -12.27
N MET A 166 -4.79 -18.61 -13.01
CA MET A 166 -6.18 -18.22 -12.81
C MET A 166 -6.73 -18.70 -11.46
N THR A 167 -6.33 -19.89 -11.00
CA THR A 167 -6.70 -20.40 -9.67
C THR A 167 -6.10 -19.53 -8.56
N ALA A 168 -4.83 -19.16 -8.68
CA ALA A 168 -4.19 -18.26 -7.72
C ALA A 168 -4.81 -16.84 -7.77
N PHE A 169 -5.18 -16.38 -8.97
CA PHE A 169 -5.82 -15.08 -9.16
C PHE A 169 -7.20 -15.02 -8.52
N GLU A 170 -8.05 -16.02 -8.75
CA GLU A 170 -9.36 -16.16 -8.11
C GLU A 170 -9.25 -16.14 -6.58
N ASN A 171 -8.36 -16.96 -6.02
CA ASN A 171 -8.08 -16.98 -4.58
C ASN A 171 -7.63 -15.61 -4.06
N THR A 172 -6.82 -14.89 -4.83
CA THR A 172 -6.33 -13.56 -4.46
C THR A 172 -7.47 -12.54 -4.50
N VAL A 173 -8.28 -12.53 -5.56
CA VAL A 173 -9.44 -11.64 -5.71
C VAL A 173 -10.46 -11.87 -4.60
N ALA A 174 -10.73 -13.13 -4.25
CA ALA A 174 -11.68 -13.51 -3.19
C ALA A 174 -11.26 -13.02 -1.78
N GLN A 175 -9.98 -12.75 -1.54
CA GLN A 175 -9.54 -12.20 -0.24
C GLN A 175 -9.96 -10.74 -0.04
N HIS A 176 -10.29 -10.01 -1.11
CA HIS A 176 -10.61 -8.59 -1.04
C HIS A 176 -12.13 -8.34 -0.99
N ALA A 177 -12.60 -7.66 0.06
CA ALA A 177 -14.04 -7.45 0.32
C ALA A 177 -14.78 -6.72 -0.83
N VAL A 178 -14.15 -5.72 -1.44
CA VAL A 178 -14.73 -4.98 -2.58
C VAL A 178 -14.94 -5.91 -3.78
N PHE A 179 -13.97 -6.76 -4.06
CA PHE A 179 -14.03 -7.69 -5.18
C PHE A 179 -14.96 -8.88 -4.90
N ARG A 180 -15.08 -9.34 -3.65
CA ARG A 180 -16.14 -10.29 -3.26
C ARG A 180 -17.55 -9.76 -3.52
N GLY A 181 -17.79 -8.47 -3.32
CA GLY A 181 -19.10 -7.86 -3.59
C GLY A 181 -19.39 -7.66 -5.08
N ILE A 182 -18.35 -7.46 -5.90
CA ILE A 182 -18.47 -7.20 -7.35
C ILE A 182 -18.48 -8.50 -8.17
N PHE A 183 -17.67 -9.49 -7.76
CA PHE A 183 -17.51 -10.78 -8.44
C PHE A 183 -18.14 -11.96 -7.68
N GLY A 184 -18.90 -11.69 -6.60
CA GLY A 184 -19.46 -12.71 -5.73
C GLY A 184 -20.42 -13.66 -6.44
N ALA A 185 -20.08 -14.95 -6.38
CA ALA A 185 -20.68 -16.13 -7.02
C ALA A 185 -20.35 -16.28 -8.52
N ILE A 186 -19.13 -16.78 -8.78
CA ILE A 186 -18.93 -17.79 -9.82
C ILE A 186 -18.36 -19.03 -9.12
#